data_AF-A0A1C4WQM8-F1
#
_entry.id   AF-A0A1C4WQM8-F1
#
_cell.length_a   1.000
_cell.length_b   1.000
_cell.length_c   1.000
_cell.angle_alpha   90.00
_cell.angle_beta   90.00
_cell.angle_gamma   90.00
#
_symmetry.space_group_name_H-M   'P 1'
#
loop_
_entity.id
_entity.type
_entity.pdbx_description
1 polymer ?
#
loop_
_entity_poly.entity_id
_entity_poly.type
_entity_poly.pdbx_seq_one_letter_code
_entity_poly.pdbx_strand_id
1 'polypeptide(L)'
;MTHEDEDIKLLLTEAVPPLASPPDRVGAVARRVRRHRQRLIGTSALAMAMTVALGVAGVQILTGGNHAPPSQTADDSGGQGRWTSCADAAPEMATPGFRITAEDVVVLPRLDGDFTPTAVVICGHETQRRADGGEDIVATERRADDVAALVTALRLPDESSTNRGGCFMMLALAPWLAVVDADGRWMRPGIPLDSCRKPRPEVREALDALPLTTVATRPIAEVESAEAATAGCSQRWKDMLSVETTRKPGPRTGALPELFPAAQQIRLCVYQVPKSAEGSDGEFAHGTVLPADRRAAIEHALDAAGPAESCNGHASRFALLWSVAGGDPQTYVELDGCHRIMVVAASDGPVLAQGDAALAELIDKP
;
A
#
# COMPACT_ATOMS: atom_id res chain seq x y z
N MET A 1 26.33 51.46 -19.69
CA MET A 1 27.32 50.37 -19.56
C MET A 1 28.66 50.94 -19.91
N THR A 2 29.42 51.26 -18.88
CA THR A 2 30.79 51.79 -18.98
C THR A 2 31.74 50.63 -19.27
N HIS A 3 32.93 50.93 -19.78
CA HIS A 3 33.96 49.95 -20.14
C HIS A 3 34.32 49.00 -18.99
N GLU A 4 34.08 49.40 -17.73
CA GLU A 4 34.30 48.61 -16.53
C GLU A 4 33.32 47.42 -16.36
N ASP A 5 32.12 47.47 -16.95
CA ASP A 5 31.15 46.36 -16.87
C ASP A 5 31.57 45.14 -17.72
N GLU A 6 32.37 45.36 -18.77
CA GLU A 6 32.85 44.28 -19.65
C GLU A 6 34.02 43.51 -19.02
N ASP A 7 34.91 44.18 -18.28
CA ASP A 7 36.03 43.53 -17.59
C ASP A 7 35.56 42.65 -16.43
N ILE A 8 34.50 43.06 -15.72
CA ILE A 8 33.88 42.27 -14.66
C ILE A 8 33.21 41.01 -15.23
N LYS A 9 32.58 41.11 -16.41
CA LYS A 9 32.03 39.94 -17.10
C LYS A 9 33.12 38.94 -17.49
N LEU A 10 34.24 39.43 -18.04
CA LEU A 10 35.36 38.59 -18.46
C LEU A 10 35.96 37.80 -17.28
N LEU A 11 36.17 38.47 -16.14
CA LEU A 11 36.66 37.84 -14.90
C LEU A 11 35.70 36.77 -14.35
N LEU A 12 34.39 36.95 -14.50
CA LEU A 12 33.39 35.97 -14.06
C LEU A 12 33.30 34.75 -14.99
N THR A 13 33.56 34.92 -16.29
CA THR A 13 33.57 33.80 -17.25
C THR A 13 34.85 32.96 -17.22
N GLU A 14 36.00 33.53 -16.85
CA GLU A 14 37.27 32.79 -16.85
C GLU A 14 37.59 32.10 -15.52
N ALA A 15 36.98 32.53 -14.39
CA ALA A 15 37.30 31.99 -13.06
C ALA A 15 36.53 30.70 -12.69
N VAL A 16 35.54 30.27 -13.48
CA VAL A 16 34.72 29.09 -13.16
C VAL A 16 35.04 27.95 -14.14
N PRO A 17 35.85 26.95 -13.76
CA PRO A 17 36.05 25.78 -14.60
C PRO A 17 34.70 25.10 -14.86
N PRO A 18 34.44 24.62 -16.09
CA PRO A 18 33.18 23.99 -16.43
C PRO A 18 32.93 22.80 -15.51
N LEU A 19 31.78 22.81 -14.83
CA LEU A 19 31.35 21.70 -13.99
C LEU A 19 31.28 20.44 -14.85
N ALA A 20 32.00 19.39 -14.44
CA ALA A 20 31.93 18.10 -15.09
C ALA A 20 30.47 17.63 -15.08
N SER A 21 29.96 17.25 -16.26
CA SER A 21 28.60 16.73 -16.38
C SER A 21 28.38 15.60 -15.39
N PRO A 22 27.28 15.63 -14.60
CA PRO A 22 27.01 14.59 -13.63
C PRO A 22 26.94 13.23 -14.34
N PRO A 23 27.49 12.16 -13.72
CA PRO A 23 27.50 10.85 -14.34
C PRO A 23 26.07 10.40 -14.64
N ASP A 24 25.85 9.91 -15.86
CA ASP A 24 24.56 9.38 -16.31
C ASP A 24 24.19 8.10 -15.54
N ARG A 25 23.55 8.31 -14.39
CA ARG A 25 23.06 7.23 -13.52
C ARG A 25 21.96 6.42 -14.21
N VAL A 26 21.18 7.04 -15.10
CA VAL A 26 20.08 6.38 -15.81
C VAL A 26 20.62 5.41 -16.86
N GLY A 27 21.59 5.82 -17.67
CA GLY A 27 22.27 4.95 -18.62
C GLY A 27 23.12 3.85 -17.96
N ALA A 28 23.60 4.05 -16.74
CA ALA A 28 24.25 3.00 -15.96
C ALA A 28 23.27 1.90 -15.51
N VAL A 29 22.07 2.29 -15.06
CA VAL A 29 20.99 1.35 -14.68
C VAL A 29 20.47 0.60 -15.90
N ALA A 30 20.19 1.27 -17.02
CA ALA A 30 19.71 0.65 -18.25
C ALA A 30 20.70 -0.42 -18.78
N ARG A 31 22.02 -0.15 -18.71
CA ARG A 31 23.06 -1.13 -19.08
C ARG A 31 23.09 -2.34 -18.14
N ARG A 32 22.85 -2.15 -16.84
CA ARG A 32 22.81 -3.23 -15.84
C ARG A 32 21.59 -4.14 -16.05
N VAL A 33 20.42 -3.56 -16.32
CA VAL A 33 19.18 -4.30 -16.63
C VAL A 33 19.33 -5.12 -17.93
N ARG A 34 19.94 -4.54 -18.98
CA ARG A 34 20.15 -5.25 -20.26
C ARG A 34 21.07 -6.47 -20.11
N ARG A 35 22.15 -6.37 -19.33
CA ARG A 35 23.06 -7.49 -19.05
C ARG A 35 22.39 -8.60 -18.23
N HIS A 36 21.49 -8.24 -17.30
CA HIS A 36 20.76 -9.22 -16.51
C HIS A 36 19.76 -10.01 -17.37
N ARG A 37 19.00 -9.32 -18.25
CA ARG A 37 18.07 -9.96 -19.19
C ARG A 37 18.78 -10.91 -20.17
N GLN A 38 19.97 -10.56 -20.65
CA GLN A 38 20.76 -11.43 -21.53
C GLN A 38 21.27 -12.70 -20.84
N ARG A 39 21.52 -12.69 -19.53
CA ARG A 39 21.96 -13.88 -18.78
C ARG A 39 20.83 -14.87 -18.51
N LEU A 40 19.59 -14.39 -18.37
CA LEU A 40 18.42 -15.24 -18.12
C LEU A 40 17.98 -16.02 -19.38
N ILE A 41 18.16 -15.44 -20.57
CA ILE A 41 17.80 -16.13 -21.83
C ILE A 41 18.80 -17.24 -22.18
N GLY A 42 20.05 -17.15 -21.73
CA GLY A 42 21.11 -18.13 -22.04
C GLY A 42 21.11 -19.41 -21.20
N THR A 43 20.24 -19.54 -20.19
CA THR A 43 20.30 -20.66 -19.21
C THR A 43 19.14 -21.65 -19.28
N SER A 44 18.18 -21.47 -20.21
CA SER A 44 16.95 -22.29 -20.25
C SER A 44 16.91 -23.34 -21.38
N ALA A 45 18.04 -23.98 -21.67
CA ALA A 45 18.10 -25.07 -22.64
C ALA A 45 18.92 -26.24 -22.11
N LEU A 46 18.33 -27.07 -21.23
CA LEU A 46 18.61 -28.51 -21.10
C LEU A 46 17.74 -29.18 -20.02
N ALA A 47 17.16 -30.33 -20.40
CA ALA A 47 16.65 -31.43 -19.55
C ALA A 47 15.27 -31.20 -18.87
N MET A 48 14.30 -32.12 -18.87
CA MET A 48 14.34 -33.58 -18.96
C MET A 48 13.06 -34.18 -19.56
N ALA A 49 13.25 -35.40 -20.08
CA ALA A 49 12.27 -36.33 -20.60
C ALA A 49 11.81 -37.36 -19.54
N MET A 50 10.62 -37.92 -19.80
CA MET A 50 10.04 -39.22 -19.38
C MET A 50 9.79 -39.53 -17.88
N THR A 51 8.53 -39.83 -17.52
CA THR A 51 7.99 -41.22 -17.47
C THR A 51 6.50 -41.25 -17.07
N VAL A 52 5.79 -42.24 -17.63
CA VAL A 52 4.39 -42.63 -17.38
C VAL A 52 4.35 -43.81 -16.42
N ALA A 53 3.41 -43.85 -15.47
CA ALA A 53 2.84 -45.10 -14.93
C ALA A 53 1.50 -44.87 -14.19
N LEU A 54 0.59 -45.82 -14.40
CA LEU A 54 -0.81 -45.89 -13.96
C LEU A 54 -1.00 -46.18 -12.46
N GLY A 55 -2.15 -45.76 -11.93
CA GLY A 55 -2.69 -46.23 -10.65
C GLY A 55 -4.19 -45.99 -10.56
N VAL A 56 -4.97 -47.05 -10.79
CA VAL A 56 -6.43 -47.13 -10.66
C VAL A 56 -6.80 -47.47 -9.21
N ALA A 57 -7.69 -46.70 -8.57
CA ALA A 57 -8.60 -47.19 -7.51
C ALA A 57 -9.72 -46.17 -7.28
N GLY A 58 -10.96 -46.59 -7.49
CA GLY A 58 -12.15 -45.76 -7.34
C GLY A 58 -12.73 -45.75 -5.93
N VAL A 59 -13.59 -44.76 -5.67
CA VAL A 59 -14.66 -44.81 -4.68
C VAL A 59 -15.89 -44.12 -5.27
N GLN A 60 -17.05 -44.75 -5.08
CA GLN A 60 -18.35 -44.36 -5.57
C GLN A 60 -19.00 -43.25 -4.72
N ILE A 61 -19.61 -42.30 -5.44
CA ILE A 61 -21.00 -41.82 -5.32
C ILE A 61 -21.58 -41.66 -3.90
N LEU A 62 -21.72 -40.40 -3.47
CA LEU A 62 -22.80 -39.96 -2.60
C LEU A 62 -23.64 -38.91 -3.35
N THR A 63 -24.82 -39.35 -3.81
CA THR A 63 -25.88 -38.49 -4.33
C THR A 63 -26.56 -37.76 -3.16
N GLY A 64 -26.02 -36.59 -2.80
CA GLY A 64 -26.71 -35.60 -1.98
C GLY A 64 -27.40 -34.60 -2.89
N GLY A 65 -28.73 -34.61 -2.92
CA GLY A 65 -29.54 -33.68 -3.70
C GLY A 65 -29.39 -32.24 -3.20
N ASN A 66 -28.41 -31.54 -3.75
CA ASN A 66 -28.33 -30.09 -3.64
C ASN A 66 -29.31 -29.50 -4.67
N HIS A 67 -30.36 -28.86 -4.17
CA HIS A 67 -31.13 -27.91 -4.94
C HIS A 67 -30.13 -26.97 -5.61
N ALA A 68 -30.04 -27.05 -6.94
CA ALA A 68 -29.36 -26.02 -7.71
C ALA A 68 -30.02 -24.69 -7.30
N PRO A 69 -29.25 -23.69 -6.82
CA PRO A 69 -29.81 -22.37 -6.65
C PRO A 69 -30.44 -21.97 -7.99
N PRO A 70 -31.64 -21.37 -7.99
CA PRO A 70 -32.27 -20.95 -9.23
C PRO A 70 -31.25 -20.12 -10.02
N SER A 71 -31.09 -20.47 -11.29
CA SER A 71 -30.29 -19.69 -12.24
C SER A 71 -30.71 -18.24 -12.12
N GLN A 72 -29.86 -17.40 -11.51
CA GLN A 72 -30.06 -15.96 -11.48
C GLN A 72 -30.12 -15.51 -12.94
N THR A 73 -31.30 -15.11 -13.39
CA THR A 73 -31.49 -14.44 -14.66
C THR A 73 -30.63 -13.18 -14.67
N ALA A 74 -30.03 -12.87 -15.81
CA ALA A 74 -29.10 -11.76 -16.04
C ALA A 74 -29.64 -10.34 -15.69
N ASP A 75 -30.84 -10.24 -15.13
CA ASP A 75 -31.53 -8.99 -14.80
C ASP A 75 -31.04 -8.33 -13.49
N ASP A 76 -30.54 -9.05 -12.50
CA ASP A 76 -30.30 -8.46 -11.16
C ASP A 76 -28.85 -8.00 -10.87
N SER A 77 -27.86 -8.39 -11.68
CA SER A 77 -26.44 -8.14 -11.35
C SER A 77 -25.72 -7.22 -12.35
N GLY A 78 -26.38 -6.84 -13.45
CA GLY A 78 -25.79 -6.05 -14.51
C GLY A 78 -25.88 -4.55 -14.33
N GLY A 79 -26.73 -4.03 -13.43
CA GLY A 79 -27.14 -2.62 -13.45
C GLY A 79 -28.30 -2.40 -14.43
N GLN A 80 -29.37 -1.77 -13.96
CA GLN A 80 -30.53 -1.41 -14.79
C GLN A 80 -30.74 0.11 -14.75
N GLY A 81 -31.38 0.64 -15.80
CA GLY A 81 -31.76 2.04 -15.88
C GLY A 81 -30.68 2.95 -16.46
N ARG A 82 -30.73 4.23 -16.11
CA ARG A 82 -29.82 5.26 -16.63
C ARG A 82 -28.67 5.50 -15.65
N TRP A 83 -27.46 5.68 -16.16
CA TRP A 83 -26.32 6.04 -15.33
C TRP A 83 -26.54 7.39 -14.66
N THR A 84 -26.32 7.47 -13.35
CA THR A 84 -26.33 8.73 -12.58
C THR A 84 -24.93 9.06 -12.08
N SER A 85 -24.39 8.24 -11.18
CA SER A 85 -23.09 8.44 -10.55
C SER A 85 -22.52 7.14 -9.96
N CYS A 86 -21.23 7.13 -9.69
CA CYS A 86 -20.58 6.08 -8.90
C CYS A 86 -21.15 5.99 -7.49
N ALA A 87 -21.56 7.10 -6.88
CA ALA A 87 -22.09 7.11 -5.51
C ALA A 87 -23.40 6.32 -5.39
N ASP A 88 -24.23 6.33 -6.43
CA ASP A 88 -25.51 5.62 -6.46
C ASP A 88 -25.37 4.19 -6.96
N ALA A 89 -24.57 3.99 -8.02
CA ALA A 89 -24.42 2.69 -8.68
C ALA A 89 -23.45 1.75 -7.95
N ALA A 90 -22.50 2.32 -7.18
CA ALA A 90 -21.42 1.61 -6.50
C ALA A 90 -21.27 2.07 -5.04
N PRO A 91 -22.31 2.05 -4.20
CA PRO A 91 -22.23 2.54 -2.83
C PRO A 91 -21.17 1.83 -1.99
N GLU A 92 -20.81 0.58 -2.33
CA GLU A 92 -19.72 -0.17 -1.72
C GLU A 92 -18.35 0.52 -1.89
N MET A 93 -18.16 1.32 -2.95
CA MET A 93 -16.98 2.17 -3.18
C MET A 93 -16.95 3.40 -2.26
N ALA A 94 -17.87 3.53 -1.31
CA ALA A 94 -17.73 4.46 -0.19
C ALA A 94 -17.00 3.81 1.00
N THR A 95 -16.73 2.51 0.96
CA THR A 95 -16.09 1.78 2.06
C THR A 95 -14.58 1.73 1.87
N PRO A 96 -13.78 2.30 2.80
CA PRO A 96 -12.33 2.23 2.73
C PRO A 96 -11.83 0.78 2.68
N GLY A 97 -10.91 0.50 1.76
CA GLY A 97 -10.32 -0.83 1.60
C GLY A 97 -11.20 -1.85 0.85
N PHE A 98 -12.42 -1.47 0.41
CA PHE A 98 -13.21 -2.33 -0.49
C PHE A 98 -12.43 -2.61 -1.78
N ARG A 99 -12.48 -3.87 -2.23
CA ARG A 99 -11.78 -4.37 -3.40
C ARG A 99 -12.66 -5.35 -4.14
N ILE A 100 -12.58 -5.30 -5.47
CA ILE A 100 -13.25 -6.25 -6.35
C ILE A 100 -12.22 -7.27 -6.79
N THR A 101 -12.57 -8.53 -6.67
CA THR A 101 -11.74 -9.66 -7.07
C THR A 101 -12.11 -10.14 -8.47
N ALA A 102 -11.24 -10.95 -9.06
CA ALA A 102 -11.56 -11.63 -10.32
C ALA A 102 -12.81 -12.51 -10.23
N GLU A 103 -13.15 -13.05 -9.04
CA GLU A 103 -14.34 -13.88 -8.86
C GLU A 103 -15.62 -13.06 -8.94
N ASP A 104 -15.62 -11.85 -8.38
CA ASP A 104 -16.76 -10.93 -8.40
C ASP A 104 -17.15 -10.51 -9.81
N VAL A 105 -16.19 -10.43 -10.74
CA VAL A 105 -16.44 -10.04 -12.14
C VAL A 105 -16.78 -11.20 -13.05
N VAL A 106 -16.58 -12.45 -12.61
CA VAL A 106 -16.95 -13.65 -13.39
C VAL A 106 -18.45 -13.90 -13.40
N VAL A 107 -19.12 -13.58 -12.29
CA VAL A 107 -20.57 -13.77 -12.15
C VAL A 107 -21.38 -12.73 -12.91
N LEU A 108 -20.73 -11.69 -13.43
CA LEU A 108 -21.38 -10.62 -14.19
C LEU A 108 -21.67 -11.04 -15.64
N PRO A 109 -22.74 -10.50 -16.26
CA PRO A 109 -23.09 -10.79 -17.63
C PRO A 109 -22.01 -10.32 -18.61
N ARG A 110 -21.71 -11.13 -19.64
CA ARG A 110 -20.75 -10.73 -20.69
C ARG A 110 -21.32 -9.59 -21.51
N LEU A 111 -20.42 -8.72 -21.99
CA LEU A 111 -20.79 -7.71 -22.96
C LEU A 111 -21.11 -8.40 -24.30
N ASP A 112 -22.38 -8.37 -24.70
CA ASP A 112 -22.83 -8.92 -25.97
C ASP A 112 -22.71 -7.89 -27.11
N GLY A 113 -23.24 -8.28 -28.28
CA GLY A 113 -23.25 -7.43 -29.47
C GLY A 113 -24.37 -6.37 -29.48
N ASP A 114 -25.41 -6.55 -28.68
CA ASP A 114 -26.63 -5.73 -28.72
C ASP A 114 -26.49 -4.47 -27.85
N PHE A 115 -25.64 -4.52 -26.82
CA PHE A 115 -25.20 -3.34 -26.11
C PHE A 115 -24.01 -2.68 -26.83
N THR A 116 -24.14 -1.40 -27.20
CA THR A 116 -23.08 -0.62 -27.86
C THR A 116 -22.58 0.49 -26.93
N PRO A 117 -21.51 0.24 -26.16
CA PRO A 117 -20.93 1.26 -25.29
C PRO A 117 -20.41 2.45 -26.09
N THR A 118 -20.73 3.64 -25.62
CA THR A 118 -20.15 4.91 -26.09
C THR A 118 -19.30 5.58 -25.03
N ALA A 119 -19.38 5.12 -23.78
CA ALA A 119 -18.55 5.59 -22.69
C ALA A 119 -18.27 4.46 -21.68
N VAL A 120 -17.24 4.66 -20.87
CA VAL A 120 -16.89 3.82 -19.72
C VAL A 120 -16.79 4.69 -18.49
N VAL A 121 -17.26 4.16 -17.37
CA VAL A 121 -17.11 4.76 -16.05
C VAL A 121 -16.35 3.81 -15.15
N ILE A 122 -15.32 4.33 -14.49
CA ILE A 122 -14.53 3.62 -13.49
C ILE A 122 -14.77 4.29 -12.13
N CYS A 123 -15.36 3.53 -11.22
CA CYS A 123 -15.47 3.92 -9.82
C CYS A 123 -14.25 3.40 -9.07
N GLY A 124 -13.57 4.27 -8.32
CA GLY A 124 -12.32 3.95 -7.68
C GLY A 124 -12.08 4.73 -6.41
N HIS A 125 -10.93 4.49 -5.81
CA HIS A 125 -10.41 5.32 -4.72
C HIS A 125 -9.02 5.82 -5.11
N GLU A 126 -8.69 7.03 -4.67
CA GLU A 126 -7.34 7.60 -4.78
C GLU A 126 -6.97 8.20 -3.42
N THR A 127 -5.68 8.19 -3.08
CA THR A 127 -5.17 8.98 -1.96
C THR A 127 -4.92 10.39 -2.47
N GLN A 128 -5.52 11.39 -1.82
CA GLN A 128 -5.35 12.78 -2.18
C GLN A 128 -4.85 13.57 -0.97
N ARG A 129 -3.77 14.33 -1.19
CA ARG A 129 -3.26 15.26 -0.20
C ARG A 129 -4.09 16.54 -0.17
N ARG A 130 -4.50 16.94 1.03
CA ARG A 130 -5.19 18.19 1.34
C ARG A 130 -4.23 19.37 1.37
N ALA A 131 -4.79 20.58 1.31
CA ALA A 131 -4.01 21.82 1.34
C ALA A 131 -3.32 22.06 2.69
N ASP A 132 -3.85 21.51 3.77
CA ASP A 132 -3.29 21.56 5.13
C ASP A 132 -2.18 20.52 5.37
N GLY A 133 -1.89 19.67 4.38
CA GLY A 133 -0.87 18.63 4.47
C GLY A 133 -1.39 17.24 4.83
N GLY A 134 -2.62 17.11 5.34
CA GLY A 134 -3.23 15.82 5.61
C GLY A 134 -3.55 15.03 4.33
N GLU A 135 -3.91 13.76 4.47
CA GLU A 135 -4.25 12.88 3.35
C GLU A 135 -5.60 12.22 3.56
N ASP A 136 -6.41 12.17 2.50
CA ASP A 136 -7.70 11.48 2.49
C ASP A 136 -7.69 10.37 1.45
N ILE A 137 -8.43 9.30 1.70
CA ILE A 137 -8.96 8.45 0.63
C ILE A 137 -10.18 9.15 0.06
N VAL A 138 -10.13 9.44 -1.23
CA VAL A 138 -11.25 10.01 -1.98
C VAL A 138 -11.83 8.93 -2.90
N ALA A 139 -13.15 8.78 -2.89
CA ALA A 139 -13.85 8.06 -3.94
C ALA A 139 -13.84 8.89 -5.22
N THR A 140 -13.53 8.26 -6.35
CA THR A 140 -13.41 8.91 -7.66
C THR A 140 -14.37 8.28 -8.66
N GLU A 141 -14.97 9.15 -9.48
CA GLU A 141 -15.64 8.75 -10.71
C GLU A 141 -14.81 9.25 -11.89
N ARG A 142 -14.32 8.33 -12.71
CA ARG A 142 -13.53 8.63 -13.90
C ARG A 142 -14.24 8.13 -15.14
N ARG A 143 -14.24 8.94 -16.20
CA ARG A 143 -14.95 8.64 -17.46
C ARG A 143 -14.04 8.76 -18.67
N ALA A 144 -14.30 7.93 -19.68
CA ALA A 144 -13.73 8.07 -21.01
C ALA A 144 -14.77 7.73 -22.07
N ASP A 145 -14.73 8.44 -23.20
CA ASP A 145 -15.64 8.23 -24.33
C ASP A 145 -14.96 7.40 -25.46
N ASP A 146 -13.63 7.41 -25.53
CA ASP A 146 -12.87 6.54 -26.44
C ASP A 146 -12.72 5.14 -25.85
N VAL A 147 -13.72 4.30 -26.13
CA VAL A 147 -13.86 2.96 -25.51
C VAL A 147 -13.67 1.80 -26.47
N ALA A 148 -13.39 2.04 -27.75
CA ALA A 148 -13.43 1.00 -28.78
C ALA A 148 -12.49 -0.19 -28.51
N ALA A 149 -11.26 0.09 -28.06
CA ALA A 149 -10.28 -0.93 -27.70
C ALA A 149 -10.74 -1.76 -26.49
N LEU A 150 -11.28 -1.08 -25.45
CA LEU A 150 -11.81 -1.75 -24.26
C LEU A 150 -13.02 -2.62 -24.59
N VAL A 151 -13.96 -2.13 -25.38
CA VAL A 151 -15.13 -2.91 -25.82
C VAL A 151 -14.71 -4.17 -26.58
N THR A 152 -13.71 -4.05 -27.45
CA THR A 152 -13.14 -5.19 -28.18
C THR A 152 -12.54 -6.21 -27.21
N ALA A 153 -11.79 -5.75 -26.22
CA ALA A 153 -11.18 -6.62 -25.21
C ALA A 153 -12.22 -7.30 -24.31
N LEU A 154 -13.25 -6.57 -23.86
CA LEU A 154 -14.34 -7.11 -23.01
C LEU A 154 -15.17 -8.18 -23.70
N ARG A 155 -15.25 -8.14 -25.04
CA ARG A 155 -15.95 -9.15 -25.86
C ARG A 155 -15.15 -10.42 -26.12
N LEU A 156 -13.89 -10.48 -25.68
CA LEU A 156 -13.10 -11.70 -25.81
C LEU A 156 -13.72 -12.85 -25.00
N PRO A 157 -13.60 -14.11 -25.45
CA PRO A 157 -13.91 -15.25 -24.62
C PRO A 157 -12.86 -15.40 -23.50
N ASP A 158 -13.26 -16.11 -22.44
CA ASP A 158 -12.30 -16.65 -21.49
C ASP A 158 -11.35 -17.63 -22.19
N GLU A 159 -10.10 -17.65 -21.77
CA GLU A 159 -9.15 -18.65 -22.24
C GLU A 159 -9.44 -20.01 -21.60
N SER A 160 -9.12 -21.09 -22.32
CA SER A 160 -9.31 -22.43 -21.79
C SER A 160 -8.39 -22.71 -20.60
N SER A 161 -8.96 -23.26 -19.53
CA SER A 161 -8.19 -23.60 -18.32
C SER A 161 -7.36 -24.88 -18.46
N THR A 162 -7.08 -25.34 -19.69
CA THR A 162 -6.36 -26.58 -19.98
C THR A 162 -4.84 -26.43 -19.88
N ASN A 163 -4.33 -25.19 -19.85
CA ASN A 163 -2.91 -24.86 -19.75
C ASN A 163 -2.55 -24.14 -18.43
N ARG A 164 -2.91 -24.72 -17.27
CA ARG A 164 -2.64 -24.12 -15.93
C ARG A 164 -1.17 -24.20 -15.46
N GLY A 165 -0.22 -24.53 -16.33
CA GLY A 165 1.18 -24.66 -15.94
C GLY A 165 1.76 -23.30 -15.52
N GLY A 166 2.05 -23.11 -14.22
CA GLY A 166 2.82 -21.96 -13.72
C GLY A 166 2.02 -20.73 -13.27
N CYS A 167 0.71 -20.86 -13.00
CA CYS A 167 -0.07 -19.73 -12.50
C CYS A 167 0.38 -19.28 -11.10
N PHE A 168 0.82 -18.03 -10.97
CA PHE A 168 1.11 -17.43 -9.66
C PHE A 168 -0.18 -17.25 -8.86
N MET A 169 -0.19 -17.68 -7.59
CA MET A 169 -1.30 -17.55 -6.62
C MET A 169 -1.55 -16.11 -6.14
N MET A 170 -1.21 -15.09 -6.94
CA MET A 170 -1.46 -13.70 -6.60
C MET A 170 -2.94 -13.35 -6.75
N LEU A 171 -3.51 -12.68 -5.74
CA LEU A 171 -4.83 -12.09 -5.79
C LEU A 171 -4.94 -11.14 -7.00
N ALA A 172 -5.91 -11.38 -7.87
CA ALA A 172 -6.20 -10.52 -9.01
C ALA A 172 -7.34 -9.57 -8.65
N LEU A 173 -7.04 -8.28 -8.66
CA LEU A 173 -8.01 -7.21 -8.46
C LEU A 173 -8.58 -6.76 -9.81
N ALA A 174 -9.86 -6.45 -9.82
CA ALA A 174 -10.56 -5.85 -10.96
C ALA A 174 -11.04 -4.44 -10.60
N PRO A 175 -11.14 -3.51 -11.58
CA PRO A 175 -11.76 -2.22 -11.33
C PRO A 175 -13.28 -2.35 -11.18
N TRP A 176 -13.90 -1.43 -10.45
CA TRP A 176 -15.35 -1.25 -10.54
C TRP A 176 -15.61 -0.52 -11.86
N LEU A 177 -16.18 -1.23 -12.84
CA LEU A 177 -16.36 -0.72 -14.19
C LEU A 177 -17.80 -0.85 -14.64
N ALA A 178 -18.32 0.23 -15.23
CA ALA A 178 -19.57 0.26 -15.97
C ALA A 178 -19.31 0.74 -17.39
N VAL A 179 -20.05 0.17 -18.36
CA VAL A 179 -20.15 0.70 -19.72
C VAL A 179 -21.49 1.39 -19.88
N VAL A 180 -21.52 2.49 -20.63
CA VAL A 180 -22.72 3.32 -20.85
C VAL A 180 -22.94 3.47 -22.35
N ASP A 181 -24.17 3.30 -22.81
CA ASP A 181 -24.56 3.49 -24.22
C ASP A 181 -25.01 4.93 -24.51
N ALA A 182 -25.36 5.20 -25.77
CA ALA A 182 -25.77 6.52 -26.24
C ALA A 182 -27.08 7.02 -25.59
N ASP A 183 -27.95 6.11 -25.13
CA ASP A 183 -29.19 6.43 -24.43
C ASP A 183 -28.96 6.68 -22.93
N GLY A 184 -27.72 6.51 -22.46
CA GLY A 184 -27.32 6.60 -21.07
C GLY A 184 -27.70 5.37 -20.25
N ARG A 185 -28.12 4.27 -20.90
CA ARG A 185 -28.27 2.98 -20.21
C ARG A 185 -26.89 2.45 -19.88
N TRP A 186 -26.79 1.73 -18.76
CA TRP A 186 -25.50 1.22 -18.31
C TRP A 186 -25.57 -0.25 -17.93
N MET A 187 -24.41 -0.90 -17.98
CA MET A 187 -24.23 -2.21 -17.39
C MET A 187 -22.81 -2.41 -16.84
N ARG A 188 -22.63 -3.34 -15.91
CA ARG A 188 -21.34 -3.89 -15.46
C ARG A 188 -21.03 -5.15 -16.26
N PRO A 189 -20.08 -5.10 -17.21
CA PRO A 189 -19.73 -6.28 -17.98
C PRO A 189 -18.83 -7.20 -17.15
N GLY A 190 -19.03 -8.50 -17.31
CA GLY A 190 -18.08 -9.51 -16.87
C GLY A 190 -16.77 -9.38 -17.64
N ILE A 191 -15.65 -9.48 -16.90
CA ILE A 191 -14.32 -9.31 -17.46
C ILE A 191 -13.79 -10.67 -17.92
N PRO A 192 -13.32 -10.80 -19.18
CA PRO A 192 -12.73 -12.04 -19.65
C PRO A 192 -11.50 -12.44 -18.86
N LEU A 193 -11.38 -13.75 -18.60
CA LEU A 193 -10.30 -14.33 -17.84
C LEU A 193 -9.30 -15.09 -18.70
N ASP A 194 -8.03 -15.04 -18.28
CA ASP A 194 -6.96 -15.85 -18.83
C ASP A 194 -7.00 -17.30 -18.30
N SER A 195 -6.11 -18.15 -18.81
CA SER A 195 -5.97 -19.55 -18.39
C SER A 195 -5.66 -19.72 -16.88
N CYS A 196 -5.20 -18.66 -16.21
CA CYS A 196 -4.93 -18.58 -14.78
C CYS A 196 -6.07 -17.98 -13.96
N ARG A 197 -7.25 -17.77 -14.56
CA ARG A 197 -8.45 -17.19 -13.92
C ARG A 197 -8.26 -15.74 -13.47
N LYS A 198 -7.41 -14.98 -14.15
CA LYS A 198 -7.18 -13.54 -13.91
C LYS A 198 -7.74 -12.72 -15.06
N PRO A 199 -8.07 -11.43 -14.87
CA PRO A 199 -8.43 -10.55 -15.97
C PRO A 199 -7.42 -10.63 -17.10
N ARG A 200 -7.91 -10.88 -18.31
CA ARG A 200 -7.08 -11.00 -19.50
C ARG A 200 -6.18 -9.77 -19.67
N PRO A 201 -4.92 -9.95 -20.11
CA PRO A 201 -3.99 -8.85 -20.30
C PRO A 201 -4.53 -7.82 -21.29
N GLU A 202 -5.28 -8.22 -22.32
CA GLU A 202 -5.87 -7.31 -23.29
C GLU A 202 -6.86 -6.31 -22.65
N VAL A 203 -7.61 -6.75 -21.63
CA VAL A 203 -8.51 -5.84 -20.89
C VAL A 203 -7.70 -4.87 -20.04
N ARG A 204 -6.65 -5.35 -19.36
CA ARG A 204 -5.77 -4.50 -18.56
C ARG A 204 -5.08 -3.44 -19.41
N GLU A 205 -4.52 -3.84 -20.54
CA GLU A 205 -3.86 -2.92 -21.48
C GLU A 205 -4.85 -1.88 -22.03
N ALA A 206 -6.06 -2.30 -22.38
CA ALA A 206 -7.10 -1.37 -22.84
C ALA A 206 -7.52 -0.39 -21.74
N LEU A 207 -7.66 -0.84 -20.48
CA LEU A 207 -7.95 0.02 -19.34
C LEU A 207 -6.84 1.03 -19.06
N ASP A 208 -5.59 0.58 -19.09
CA ASP A 208 -4.41 1.42 -18.84
C ASP A 208 -4.24 2.49 -19.95
N ALA A 209 -4.75 2.23 -21.16
CA ALA A 209 -4.69 3.14 -22.29
C ALA A 209 -5.86 4.14 -22.37
N LEU A 210 -6.89 4.01 -21.52
CA LEU A 210 -8.06 4.89 -21.57
C LEU A 210 -7.69 6.35 -21.23
N PRO A 211 -8.17 7.34 -22.01
CA PRO A 211 -8.03 8.75 -21.67
C PRO A 211 -9.04 9.15 -20.58
N LEU A 212 -8.84 8.65 -19.36
CA LEU A 212 -9.74 8.87 -18.23
C LEU A 212 -9.71 10.33 -17.77
N THR A 213 -10.90 10.87 -17.54
CA THR A 213 -11.13 12.18 -16.94
C THR A 213 -11.85 12.01 -15.60
N THR A 214 -11.35 12.61 -14.54
CA THR A 214 -12.04 12.62 -13.24
C THR A 214 -13.19 13.62 -13.30
N VAL A 215 -14.42 13.14 -13.12
CA VAL A 215 -15.63 13.97 -13.19
C VAL A 215 -16.23 14.25 -11.82
N ALA A 216 -15.96 13.39 -10.83
CA ALA A 216 -16.37 13.61 -9.45
C ALA A 216 -15.35 13.02 -8.48
N THR A 217 -15.19 13.69 -7.34
CA THR A 217 -14.43 13.20 -6.19
C THR A 217 -15.22 13.45 -4.91
N ARG A 218 -15.09 12.55 -3.93
CA ARG A 218 -15.69 12.71 -2.60
C ARG A 218 -14.79 12.07 -1.54
N PRO A 219 -14.36 12.79 -0.49
CA PRO A 219 -13.65 12.19 0.63
C PRO A 219 -14.50 11.11 1.30
N ILE A 220 -13.90 9.95 1.57
CA ILE A 220 -14.58 8.83 2.24
C ILE A 220 -13.90 8.40 3.55
N ALA A 221 -12.61 8.70 3.72
CA ALA A 221 -11.90 8.52 4.98
C ALA A 221 -10.64 9.39 5.05
N GLU A 222 -10.32 9.90 6.23
CA GLU A 222 -9.02 10.49 6.51
C GLU A 222 -7.98 9.37 6.70
N VAL A 223 -6.84 9.48 6.02
CA VAL A 223 -5.66 8.60 6.17
C VAL A 223 -4.65 9.25 7.09
N GLU A 224 -4.43 10.54 6.91
CA GLU A 224 -3.50 11.33 7.69
C GLU A 224 -4.11 12.67 8.08
N SER A 225 -4.15 12.96 9.38
CA SER A 225 -4.55 14.28 9.88
C SER A 225 -3.48 15.32 9.54
N ALA A 226 -3.89 16.59 9.47
CA ALA A 226 -2.96 17.69 9.26
C ALA A 226 -1.93 17.81 10.40
N GLU A 227 -2.35 17.48 11.63
CA GLU A 227 -1.52 17.47 12.82
C GLU A 227 -0.44 16.38 12.73
N ALA A 228 -0.81 15.15 12.35
CA ALA A 228 0.13 14.05 12.15
C ALA A 228 1.15 14.38 11.05
N ALA A 229 0.66 14.86 9.89
CA ALA A 229 1.50 15.28 8.77
C ALA A 229 2.48 16.39 9.16
N THR A 230 2.01 17.41 9.89
CA THR A 230 2.86 18.51 10.39
C THR A 230 3.92 18.02 11.37
N ALA A 231 3.54 17.08 12.24
CA ALA A 231 4.46 16.41 13.15
C ALA A 231 5.39 15.41 12.46
N GLY A 232 5.24 15.16 11.16
CA GLY A 232 5.96 14.15 10.38
C GLY A 232 5.77 12.72 10.91
N CYS A 233 4.62 12.49 11.54
CA CYS A 233 4.19 11.22 12.12
C CYS A 233 3.06 10.65 11.25
N SER A 234 2.98 9.33 11.12
CA SER A 234 1.82 8.69 10.50
C SER A 234 0.61 8.76 11.42
N GLN A 235 -0.60 8.80 10.88
CA GLN A 235 -1.84 8.74 11.67
C GLN A 235 -2.02 7.44 12.46
N ARG A 236 -1.56 6.32 11.90
CA ARG A 236 -1.65 5.00 12.52
C ARG A 236 -0.29 4.36 12.55
N TRP A 237 0.06 3.75 13.68
CA TRP A 237 1.30 3.02 13.83
C TRP A 237 1.10 1.75 14.62
N LYS A 238 1.84 0.70 14.28
CA LYS A 238 1.77 -0.57 14.98
C LYS A 238 2.58 -0.49 16.27
N ASP A 239 1.97 -0.80 17.40
CA ASP A 239 2.64 -1.05 18.67
C ASP A 239 3.52 -2.29 18.54
N MET A 240 4.77 -2.06 18.14
CA MET A 240 5.76 -3.11 17.97
C MET A 240 6.16 -3.73 19.31
N LEU A 241 5.99 -3.05 20.45
CA LEU A 241 6.24 -3.66 21.76
C LEU A 241 5.27 -4.82 22.00
N SER A 242 3.97 -4.61 21.79
CA SER A 242 2.97 -5.69 21.92
C SER A 242 3.19 -6.81 20.90
N VAL A 243 3.66 -6.50 19.69
CA VAL A 243 3.90 -7.51 18.64
C VAL A 243 5.10 -8.38 18.96
N GLU A 244 6.23 -7.78 19.32
CA GLU A 244 7.46 -8.52 19.53
C GLU A 244 7.42 -9.30 20.85
N THR A 245 6.83 -8.75 21.91
CA THR A 245 6.73 -9.44 23.21
C THR A 245 5.83 -10.68 23.19
N THR A 246 4.96 -10.83 22.18
CA THR A 246 4.13 -12.02 21.99
C THR A 246 4.79 -13.10 21.10
N ARG A 247 5.89 -12.79 20.41
CA ARG A 247 6.63 -13.74 19.55
C ARG A 247 7.50 -14.70 20.36
N LYS A 248 7.86 -15.83 19.74
CA LYS A 248 8.79 -16.83 20.29
C LYS A 248 9.92 -17.16 19.30
N PRO A 249 11.21 -17.02 19.69
CA PRO A 249 11.66 -16.35 20.90
C PRO A 249 11.31 -14.85 20.87
N GLY A 250 11.01 -14.28 22.03
CA GLY A 250 10.77 -12.84 22.17
C GLY A 250 12.08 -12.03 22.15
N PRO A 251 12.00 -10.69 22.29
CA PRO A 251 13.17 -9.83 22.39
C PRO A 251 14.10 -10.20 23.55
N ARG A 252 15.38 -9.88 23.40
CA ARG A 252 16.37 -10.06 24.46
C ARG A 252 16.20 -8.95 25.49
N THR A 253 16.29 -9.26 26.78
CA THR A 253 16.32 -8.24 27.83
C THR A 253 17.76 -7.83 28.15
N GLY A 254 18.01 -6.55 28.39
CA GLY A 254 19.35 -6.06 28.73
C GLY A 254 19.53 -4.55 28.54
N ALA A 255 20.80 -4.13 28.55
CA ALA A 255 21.16 -2.75 28.28
C ALA A 255 20.80 -2.36 26.84
N LEU A 256 20.23 -1.17 26.69
CA LEU A 256 19.86 -0.64 25.38
C LEU A 256 21.11 -0.35 24.54
N PRO A 257 21.08 -0.59 23.21
CA PRO A 257 22.13 -0.12 22.32
C PRO A 257 22.10 1.41 22.20
N GLU A 258 23.09 2.00 21.52
CA GLU A 258 23.10 3.45 21.24
C GLU A 258 21.78 3.88 20.57
N LEU A 259 21.07 4.80 21.22
CA LEU A 259 19.67 5.11 20.94
C LEU A 259 19.47 6.13 19.83
N PHE A 260 20.32 7.16 19.82
CA PHE A 260 20.19 8.30 18.94
C PHE A 260 21.57 8.71 18.44
N PRO A 261 21.78 8.74 17.12
CA PRO A 261 23.02 9.27 16.58
C PRO A 261 23.25 10.71 17.05
N ALA A 262 24.50 11.02 17.42
CA ALA A 262 24.88 12.36 17.81
C ALA A 262 24.54 13.39 16.71
N ALA A 263 24.12 14.59 17.12
CA ALA A 263 23.76 15.71 16.25
C ALA A 263 22.53 15.53 15.33
N GLN A 264 21.81 14.40 15.38
CA GLN A 264 20.59 14.22 14.60
C GLN A 264 19.34 14.69 15.36
N GLN A 265 18.40 15.34 14.67
CA GLN A 265 17.11 15.67 15.29
C GLN A 265 16.28 14.40 15.47
N ILE A 266 15.64 14.26 16.63
CA ILE A 266 14.82 13.11 16.97
C ILE A 266 13.36 13.49 16.89
N ARG A 267 12.60 12.75 16.08
CA ARG A 267 11.15 12.83 16.02
C ARG A 267 10.58 11.94 17.11
N LEU A 268 9.57 12.46 17.80
CA LEU A 268 8.75 11.76 18.76
C LEU A 268 7.31 11.75 18.25
N CYS A 269 6.69 10.57 18.20
CA CYS A 269 5.28 10.40 17.90
C CYS A 269 4.63 9.56 19.00
N VAL A 270 3.54 10.05 19.57
CA VAL A 270 2.78 9.38 20.62
C VAL A 270 1.46 8.86 20.04
N TYR A 271 1.13 7.62 20.38
CA TYR A 271 -0.03 6.91 19.89
C TYR A 271 -0.89 6.38 21.04
N GLN A 272 -2.21 6.39 20.84
CA GLN A 272 -3.20 5.79 21.70
C GLN A 272 -3.69 4.48 21.07
N VAL A 273 -3.72 3.39 21.83
CA VAL A 273 -4.27 2.10 21.39
C VAL A 273 -5.74 2.03 21.82
N PRO A 274 -6.71 2.02 20.89
CA PRO A 274 -8.13 1.93 21.23
C PRO A 274 -8.44 0.58 21.89
N LYS A 275 -9.26 0.59 22.97
CA LYS A 275 -9.66 -0.65 23.67
C LYS A 275 -10.40 -1.66 22.79
N SER A 276 -11.02 -1.18 21.70
CA SER A 276 -11.80 -1.97 20.75
C SER A 276 -10.98 -2.49 19.57
N ALA A 277 -9.69 -2.13 19.46
CA ALA A 277 -8.86 -2.62 18.37
C ALA A 277 -8.50 -4.09 18.63
N GLU A 278 -9.02 -5.00 17.79
CA GLU A 278 -8.47 -6.35 17.65
C GLU A 278 -7.09 -6.24 16.99
N GLY A 279 -6.11 -5.75 17.73
CA GLY A 279 -4.78 -5.49 17.19
C GLY A 279 -3.96 -4.51 18.03
N SER A 280 -2.68 -4.50 17.74
CA SER A 280 -1.69 -3.61 18.33
C SER A 280 -1.57 -2.32 17.51
N ASP A 281 -2.68 -1.75 17.03
CA ASP A 281 -2.64 -0.54 16.18
C ASP A 281 -2.92 0.69 17.06
N GLY A 282 -1.97 1.62 17.10
CA GLY A 282 -2.10 2.92 17.73
C GLY A 282 -2.58 3.98 16.74
N GLU A 283 -3.37 4.92 17.26
CA GLU A 283 -3.82 6.14 16.59
C GLU A 283 -3.03 7.35 17.11
N PHE A 284 -2.60 8.22 16.21
CA PHE A 284 -1.77 9.37 16.53
C PHE A 284 -2.47 10.30 17.53
N ALA A 285 -1.79 10.59 18.63
CA ALA A 285 -2.27 11.51 19.65
C ALA A 285 -1.59 12.88 19.53
N HIS A 286 -0.27 12.90 19.44
CA HIS A 286 0.54 14.09 19.19
C HIS A 286 1.97 13.70 18.82
N GLY A 287 2.75 14.65 18.30
CA GLY A 287 4.13 14.42 17.92
C GLY A 287 4.89 15.71 17.70
N THR A 288 6.20 15.63 17.80
CA THR A 288 7.09 16.78 17.71
C THR A 288 8.51 16.35 17.32
N VAL A 289 9.34 17.34 16.96
CA VAL A 289 10.80 17.16 16.95
C VAL A 289 11.33 17.60 18.30
N LEU A 290 12.03 16.72 19.00
CA LEU A 290 12.45 16.97 20.38
C LEU A 290 13.40 18.16 20.47
N PRO A 291 13.10 19.17 21.32
CA PRO A 291 14.07 20.17 21.74
C PRO A 291 15.30 19.53 22.40
N ALA A 292 16.46 20.18 22.30
CA ALA A 292 17.74 19.60 22.72
C ALA A 292 17.80 19.22 24.20
N ASP A 293 17.21 20.04 25.07
CA ASP A 293 17.12 19.80 26.52
C ASP A 293 16.22 18.61 26.84
N ARG A 294 15.05 18.52 26.20
CA ARG A 294 14.12 17.41 26.37
C ARG A 294 14.69 16.10 25.83
N ARG A 295 15.38 16.16 24.69
CA ARG A 295 16.13 15.04 24.12
C ARG A 295 17.16 14.53 25.13
N ALA A 296 18.01 15.41 25.67
CA ALA A 296 19.05 15.01 26.61
C ALA A 296 18.48 14.40 27.90
N ALA A 297 17.34 14.90 28.39
CA ALA A 297 16.64 14.32 29.53
C ALA A 297 16.11 12.91 29.25
N ILE A 298 15.53 12.69 28.06
CA ILE A 298 15.05 11.38 27.62
C ILE A 298 16.23 10.42 27.43
N GLU A 299 17.31 10.84 26.78
CA GLU A 299 18.55 10.06 26.62
C GLU A 299 19.10 9.59 27.97
N HIS A 300 19.24 10.50 28.93
CA HIS A 300 19.72 10.17 30.26
C HIS A 300 18.81 9.15 30.98
N ALA A 301 17.49 9.28 30.85
CA ALA A 301 16.54 8.34 31.44
C ALA A 301 16.59 6.96 30.75
N LEU A 302 16.78 6.91 29.43
CA LEU A 302 16.93 5.67 28.69
C LEU A 302 18.27 4.97 28.99
N ASP A 303 19.37 5.72 29.17
CA ASP A 303 20.68 5.18 29.56
C ASP A 303 20.66 4.59 30.97
N ALA A 304 19.80 5.12 31.85
CA ALA A 304 19.59 4.62 33.20
C ALA A 304 18.66 3.38 33.27
N ALA A 305 18.03 2.99 32.15
CA ALA A 305 17.06 1.90 32.11
C ALA A 305 17.70 0.54 32.45
N GLY A 306 17.06 -0.18 33.36
CA GLY A 306 17.46 -1.54 33.74
C GLY A 306 16.90 -2.61 32.79
N PRO A 307 17.21 -3.90 33.01
CA PRO A 307 16.56 -5.00 32.30
C PRO A 307 15.04 -4.97 32.51
N ALA A 308 14.26 -5.25 31.45
CA ALA A 308 12.80 -5.30 31.53
C ALA A 308 12.31 -6.35 32.55
N GLU A 309 11.33 -5.97 33.37
CA GLU A 309 10.67 -6.91 34.29
C GLU A 309 9.65 -7.79 33.57
N SER A 310 9.28 -8.91 34.20
CA SER A 310 8.19 -9.75 33.69
C SER A 310 6.84 -9.05 33.89
N CYS A 311 6.20 -8.67 32.81
CA CYS A 311 4.91 -8.00 32.84
C CYS A 311 4.04 -8.41 31.64
N ASN A 312 2.77 -8.70 31.93
CA ASN A 312 1.76 -9.11 30.93
C ASN A 312 0.72 -8.00 30.68
N GLY A 313 0.90 -6.82 31.26
CA GLY A 313 0.05 -5.67 30.99
C GLY A 313 0.24 -5.20 29.55
N HIS A 314 -0.85 -4.73 28.94
CA HIS A 314 -0.79 -4.01 27.67
C HIS A 314 -0.85 -2.51 27.95
N ALA A 315 0.04 -1.76 27.33
CA ALA A 315 -0.02 -0.31 27.33
C ALA A 315 -1.24 0.14 26.52
N SER A 316 -1.95 1.16 27.02
CA SER A 316 -2.96 1.86 26.21
C SER A 316 -2.33 2.97 25.38
N ARG A 317 -1.07 3.33 25.66
CA ARG A 317 -0.33 4.40 25.00
C ARG A 317 1.13 4.03 24.82
N PHE A 318 1.68 4.35 23.67
CA PHE A 318 3.10 4.17 23.40
C PHE A 318 3.66 5.33 22.58
N ALA A 319 4.98 5.47 22.62
CA ALA A 319 5.71 6.42 21.82
C ALA A 319 6.68 5.70 20.89
N LEU A 320 6.93 6.33 19.74
CA LEU A 320 8.00 5.97 18.83
C LEU A 320 8.95 7.17 18.67
N LEU A 321 10.24 6.91 18.85
CA LEU A 321 11.32 7.86 18.68
C LEU A 321 12.29 7.37 17.60
N TRP A 322 12.62 8.25 16.66
CA TRP A 322 13.57 7.95 15.59
C TRP A 322 14.20 9.21 15.00
N SER A 323 15.26 9.05 14.23
CA SER A 323 15.90 10.18 13.54
C SER A 323 15.00 10.80 12.47
N VAL A 324 14.93 12.13 12.40
CA VAL A 324 14.26 12.85 11.30
C VAL A 324 14.90 12.52 9.94
N ALA A 325 16.18 12.12 9.90
CA ALA A 325 16.84 11.67 8.68
C ALA A 325 16.37 10.26 8.22
N GLY A 326 15.57 9.58 9.05
CA GLY A 326 15.08 8.22 8.83
C GLY A 326 16.08 7.14 9.24
N GLY A 327 15.62 5.89 9.20
CA GLY A 327 16.42 4.70 9.49
C GLY A 327 16.34 4.23 10.95
N ASP A 328 17.16 3.22 11.23
CA ASP A 328 17.37 2.63 12.55
C ASP A 328 18.43 3.42 13.35
N PRO A 329 18.40 3.34 14.69
CA PRO A 329 17.46 2.56 15.49
C PRO A 329 16.12 3.26 15.71
N GLN A 330 15.08 2.46 15.88
CA GLN A 330 13.75 2.90 16.33
C GLN A 330 13.57 2.54 17.80
N THR A 331 13.21 3.52 18.62
CA THR A 331 12.94 3.33 20.05
C THR A 331 11.46 3.44 20.33
N TYR A 332 10.88 2.37 20.87
CA TYR A 332 9.49 2.27 21.29
C TYR A 332 9.42 2.34 22.81
N VAL A 333 8.49 3.11 23.37
CA VAL A 333 8.33 3.26 24.83
C VAL A 333 6.86 3.15 25.20
N GLU A 334 6.52 2.28 26.15
CA GLU A 334 5.19 2.27 26.77
C GLU A 334 5.05 3.46 27.72
N LEU A 335 4.00 4.26 27.53
CA LEU A 335 3.76 5.46 28.35
C LEU A 335 2.88 5.15 29.57
N ASP A 336 2.29 3.95 29.60
CA ASP A 336 1.54 3.40 30.72
C ASP A 336 1.75 1.88 30.79
N GLY A 337 1.04 1.21 31.70
CA GLY A 337 1.13 -0.25 31.84
C GLY A 337 2.47 -0.69 32.42
N CYS A 338 3.27 -1.40 31.63
CA CYS A 338 4.52 -2.00 32.08
C CYS A 338 5.75 -1.11 31.89
N HIS A 339 5.61 0.06 31.25
CA HIS A 339 6.71 0.99 30.98
C HIS A 339 7.92 0.34 30.29
N ARG A 340 7.68 -0.61 29.39
CA ARG A 340 8.76 -1.27 28.64
C ARG A 340 9.33 -0.33 27.59
N ILE A 341 10.63 -0.44 27.37
CA ILE A 341 11.37 0.22 26.28
C ILE A 341 11.85 -0.87 25.34
N MET A 342 11.66 -0.68 24.04
CA MET A 342 12.23 -1.57 23.02
C MET A 342 13.00 -0.77 21.99
N VAL A 343 14.22 -1.21 21.71
CA VAL A 343 15.03 -0.64 20.64
C VAL A 343 15.20 -1.68 19.54
N VAL A 344 14.88 -1.26 18.32
CA VAL A 344 15.05 -2.06 17.10
C VAL A 344 16.19 -1.43 16.30
N ALA A 345 17.28 -2.18 16.10
CA ALA A 345 18.45 -1.74 15.34
C ALA A 345 18.63 -2.61 14.09
N ALA A 346 19.19 -2.06 13.01
CA ALA A 346 19.28 -2.74 11.70
C ALA A 346 20.01 -4.10 11.73
N SER A 347 21.03 -4.24 12.57
CA SER A 347 21.92 -5.40 12.62
C SER A 347 21.61 -6.38 13.75
N ASP A 348 20.80 -5.98 14.72
CA ASP A 348 20.58 -6.71 15.96
C ASP A 348 19.09 -6.91 16.23
N GLY A 349 18.71 -8.12 16.69
CA GLY A 349 17.33 -8.36 17.11
C GLY A 349 16.91 -7.42 18.26
N PRO A 350 15.60 -7.17 18.44
CA PRO A 350 15.10 -6.17 19.39
C PRO A 350 15.61 -6.42 20.82
N VAL A 351 15.90 -5.32 21.54
CA VAL A 351 16.31 -5.33 22.94
C VAL A 351 15.25 -4.65 23.79
N LEU A 352 14.87 -5.28 24.90
CA LEU A 352 13.92 -4.78 25.88
C LEU A 352 14.62 -4.30 27.17
N ALA A 353 14.20 -3.14 27.65
CA ALA A 353 14.60 -2.56 28.93
C ALA A 353 13.37 -2.05 29.71
N GLN A 354 13.58 -1.71 30.97
CA GLN A 354 12.58 -1.18 31.89
C GLN A 354 12.72 0.35 31.98
N GLY A 355 11.69 1.06 31.52
CA GLY A 355 11.49 2.46 31.82
C GLY A 355 10.66 2.65 33.09
N ASP A 356 10.32 3.90 33.36
CA ASP A 356 9.49 4.28 34.51
C ASP A 356 8.48 5.38 34.14
N ALA A 357 7.68 5.78 35.14
CA ALA A 357 6.70 6.84 34.97
C ALA A 357 7.33 8.21 34.68
N ALA A 358 8.55 8.48 35.18
CA ALA A 358 9.23 9.75 34.94
C ALA A 358 9.66 9.88 33.48
N LEU A 359 10.17 8.81 32.87
CA LEU A 359 10.44 8.75 31.43
C LEU A 359 9.14 8.93 30.63
N ALA A 360 8.06 8.25 31.02
CA ALA A 360 6.77 8.41 30.37
C ALA A 360 6.27 9.86 30.41
N GLU A 361 6.37 10.55 31.56
CA GLU A 361 6.03 11.97 31.70
C GLU A 361 6.92 12.89 30.86
N LEU A 362 8.21 12.56 30.69
CA LEU A 362 9.10 13.31 29.79
C LEU A 362 8.70 13.16 28.33
N ILE A 363 8.20 11.99 27.94
CA ILE A 363 7.80 11.69 26.57
C ILE A 363 6.39 12.20 26.26
N ASP A 364 5.47 12.20 27.23
CA ASP A 364 4.06 12.49 26.95
C ASP A 364 3.67 13.97 26.93
N LYS A 365 4.66 14.86 27.06
CA LYS A 365 4.43 16.31 26.89
C LYS A 365 4.22 16.62 25.40
N PRO A 366 3.18 17.36 25.01
CA PRO A 366 2.96 17.75 23.62
C PRO A 366 4.08 18.62 23.06
#